data_AF-A0A5C4R8H4-F1
#
_entry.id   AF-A0A5C4R8H4-F1
#
_cell.length_a   1.000
_cell.length_b   1.000
_cell.length_c   1.000
_cell.angle_alpha   90.00
_cell.angle_beta   90.00
_cell.angle_gamma   90.00
#
_symmetry.space_group_name_H-M   'P 1'
#
loop_
_entity.id
_entity.type
_entity.pdbx_description
1 polymer ?
#
loop_
_entity_poly.entity_id
_entity_poly.type
_entity_poly.pdbx_seq_one_letter_code
_entity_poly.pdbx_strand_id
1 'polypeptide(L)'
;MATIRGSSADDTMRGTTQSDIVWGLEGLDTFHWQAGMGNDTYHGGTGVERYDANPYTPGNPGGDKLILEGSVGARIDMRSTDSGSVQIGSERLDFTGIERIYGTSGNDVVYATNATVNTSGSGISAHGLSIFTGAGNDRISGSQFDDVIDGGSGNDTISGDGGNDFIHSNTGNDLIYGGAG
;
A
#
# COMPACT_ATOMS: atom_id res chain seq x y z
N MET A 1 10.36 6.26 -21.77
CA MET A 1 9.64 5.10 -21.23
C MET A 1 10.51 3.88 -21.27
N ALA A 2 11.00 3.48 -20.10
CA ALA A 2 11.75 2.25 -19.91
C ALA A 2 10.82 1.12 -19.46
N THR A 3 11.32 -0.11 -19.61
CA THR A 3 10.73 -1.29 -18.99
C THR A 3 11.78 -1.89 -18.09
N ILE A 4 11.47 -1.99 -16.81
CA ILE A 4 12.34 -2.56 -15.78
C ILE A 4 11.75 -3.91 -15.36
N ARG A 5 12.60 -4.91 -15.19
CA ARG A 5 12.20 -6.25 -14.77
C ARG A 5 13.12 -6.72 -13.67
N GLY A 6 12.51 -7.15 -12.56
CA GLY A 6 13.14 -7.93 -11.51
C GLY A 6 13.38 -9.36 -11.96
N SER A 7 13.43 -10.25 -10.99
CA SER A 7 13.84 -11.64 -11.08
C SER A 7 12.87 -12.53 -10.29
N SER A 8 13.25 -13.76 -9.98
CA SER A 8 12.47 -14.63 -9.09
C SER A 8 12.86 -14.48 -7.62
N ALA A 9 13.59 -13.41 -7.29
CA ALA A 9 14.12 -13.14 -5.96
C ALA A 9 13.60 -11.78 -5.50
N ASP A 10 13.59 -11.56 -4.18
CA ASP A 10 13.19 -10.29 -3.58
C ASP A 10 14.05 -9.13 -4.13
N ASP A 11 13.45 -8.29 -4.97
CA ASP A 11 14.10 -7.17 -5.62
C ASP A 11 13.74 -5.84 -4.96
N THR A 12 14.62 -4.85 -5.12
CA THR A 12 14.33 -3.45 -4.77
C THR A 12 14.47 -2.60 -6.01
N MET A 13 13.39 -1.97 -6.43
CA MET A 13 13.29 -1.31 -7.73
C MET A 13 12.80 0.14 -7.61
N ARG A 14 13.29 0.96 -8.53
CA ARG A 14 12.94 2.37 -8.68
C ARG A 14 12.93 2.72 -10.17
N GLY A 15 11.91 3.46 -10.59
CA GLY A 15 11.82 4.03 -11.93
C GLY A 15 12.89 5.07 -12.23
N THR A 16 12.91 5.52 -13.47
CA THR A 16 13.65 6.68 -13.96
C THR A 16 12.86 7.97 -13.71
N THR A 17 13.27 9.08 -14.32
CA THR A 17 12.47 10.33 -14.31
C THR A 17 11.44 10.41 -15.43
N GLN A 18 11.30 9.35 -16.21
CA GLN A 18 10.30 9.21 -17.26
C GLN A 18 9.29 8.15 -16.84
N SER A 19 8.07 8.22 -17.40
CA SER A 19 7.09 7.15 -17.30
C SER A 19 7.67 5.78 -17.64
N ASP A 20 7.53 4.82 -16.75
CA ASP A 20 8.10 3.49 -16.84
C ASP A 20 7.05 2.39 -16.58
N ILE A 21 7.38 1.17 -17.01
CA ILE A 21 6.69 -0.04 -16.57
C ILE A 21 7.69 -0.89 -15.80
N VAL A 22 7.36 -1.24 -14.56
CA VAL A 22 8.23 -2.04 -13.67
C VAL A 22 7.53 -3.34 -13.33
N TRP A 23 8.25 -4.45 -13.46
CA TRP A 23 7.76 -5.80 -13.15
C TRP A 23 8.65 -6.41 -12.06
N GLY A 24 8.08 -6.83 -10.94
CA GLY A 24 8.76 -7.59 -9.88
C GLY A 24 8.98 -9.04 -10.23
N LEU A 25 7.91 -9.70 -10.70
CA LEU A 25 7.82 -11.11 -11.11
C LEU A 25 7.51 -12.06 -9.94
N GLU A 26 8.48 -12.79 -9.39
CA GLU A 26 8.28 -13.64 -8.21
C GLU A 26 9.16 -13.12 -7.08
N GLY A 27 8.78 -13.41 -5.83
CA GLY A 27 9.51 -12.92 -4.65
C GLY A 27 8.69 -11.88 -3.89
N LEU A 28 9.33 -11.27 -2.90
CA LEU A 28 8.76 -10.18 -2.12
C LEU A 28 9.47 -8.89 -2.48
N ASP A 29 8.89 -8.17 -3.42
CA ASP A 29 9.52 -7.02 -4.05
C ASP A 29 9.21 -5.72 -3.31
N THR A 30 10.16 -4.79 -3.38
CA THR A 30 10.01 -3.43 -2.87
C THR A 30 10.16 -2.43 -3.99
N PHE A 31 9.11 -1.64 -4.22
CA PHE A 31 9.05 -0.60 -5.20
C PHE A 31 9.11 0.78 -4.54
N HIS A 32 9.97 1.66 -5.05
CA HIS A 32 10.07 3.05 -4.61
C HIS A 32 9.56 3.99 -5.70
N TRP A 33 8.63 4.88 -5.33
CA TRP A 33 8.11 5.91 -6.22
C TRP A 33 7.99 7.26 -5.52
N GLN A 34 8.25 8.34 -6.25
CA GLN A 34 8.07 9.71 -5.78
C GLN A 34 7.61 10.61 -6.93
N ALA A 35 7.03 11.76 -6.60
CA ALA A 35 6.81 12.81 -7.60
C ALA A 35 8.14 13.25 -8.24
N GLY A 36 8.11 13.50 -9.54
CA GLY A 36 9.27 13.75 -10.42
C GLY A 36 9.75 12.51 -11.18
N MET A 37 9.13 11.34 -10.98
CA MET A 37 9.48 10.10 -11.71
C MET A 37 8.63 9.88 -12.96
N GLY A 38 7.58 10.66 -13.15
CA GLY A 38 6.66 10.51 -14.26
C GLY A 38 5.50 9.57 -13.93
N ASN A 39 4.69 9.26 -14.95
CA ASN A 39 3.53 8.41 -14.77
C ASN A 39 3.90 6.95 -14.97
N ASP A 40 3.83 6.14 -13.93
CA ASP A 40 4.40 4.80 -13.90
C ASP A 40 3.34 3.71 -13.77
N THR A 41 3.70 2.48 -14.15
CA THR A 41 2.91 1.28 -13.85
C THR A 41 3.78 0.21 -13.22
N TYR A 42 3.46 -0.19 -11.99
CA TYR A 42 4.21 -1.19 -11.23
C TYR A 42 3.39 -2.47 -11.07
N HIS A 43 3.99 -3.59 -11.42
CA HIS A 43 3.43 -4.92 -11.25
C HIS A 43 4.30 -5.67 -10.26
N GLY A 44 3.77 -5.99 -9.08
CA GLY A 44 4.47 -6.79 -8.08
C GLY A 44 4.71 -8.20 -8.59
N GLY A 45 3.66 -8.99 -8.67
CA GLY A 45 3.79 -10.36 -9.14
C GLY A 45 2.57 -11.17 -8.76
N THR A 46 2.69 -12.50 -8.90
CA THR A 46 1.73 -13.46 -8.31
C THR A 46 2.43 -14.62 -7.58
N GLY A 47 3.74 -14.50 -7.32
CA GLY A 47 4.63 -15.63 -7.06
C GLY A 47 5.26 -15.60 -5.66
N VAL A 48 5.01 -16.63 -4.84
CA VAL A 48 5.59 -16.81 -3.48
C VAL A 48 5.15 -15.73 -2.48
N GLU A 49 3.92 -15.25 -2.60
CA GLU A 49 3.31 -14.36 -1.61
C GLU A 49 3.06 -15.10 -0.29
N ARG A 50 3.49 -14.48 0.82
CA ARG A 50 2.97 -14.80 2.15
C ARG A 50 2.23 -13.56 2.63
N TYR A 51 0.93 -13.69 2.87
CA TYR A 51 0.19 -12.63 3.54
C TYR A 51 -0.02 -13.01 5.00
N ASP A 52 0.30 -12.09 5.90
CA ASP A 52 -0.10 -12.14 7.29
C ASP A 52 -0.76 -10.81 7.64
N ALA A 53 -1.99 -10.88 8.13
CA ALA A 53 -2.78 -9.74 8.60
C ALA A 53 -2.20 -9.12 9.88
N ASN A 54 -1.11 -9.66 10.43
CA ASN A 54 -0.47 -9.13 11.62
C ASN A 54 1.03 -8.86 11.37
N PRO A 55 1.41 -7.61 11.02
CA PRO A 55 2.79 -7.25 10.73
C PRO A 55 3.71 -7.28 11.96
N TYR A 56 3.15 -7.49 13.16
CA TYR A 56 3.92 -7.61 14.40
C TYR A 56 4.30 -9.07 14.72
N THR A 57 3.84 -10.05 13.93
CA THR A 57 4.28 -11.44 14.07
C THR A 57 5.60 -11.64 13.30
N PRO A 58 6.72 -11.98 13.96
CA PRO A 58 7.98 -12.23 13.26
C PRO A 58 7.87 -13.43 12.31
N GLY A 59 8.40 -13.30 11.09
CA GLY A 59 8.57 -14.41 10.15
C GLY A 59 7.57 -14.51 9.01
N ASN A 60 6.54 -13.65 8.97
CA ASN A 60 5.59 -13.57 7.86
C ASN A 60 5.66 -12.19 7.19
N PRO A 61 6.66 -11.95 6.33
CA PRO A 61 6.67 -10.72 5.55
C PRO A 61 5.44 -10.75 4.63
N GLY A 62 4.56 -9.75 4.78
CA GLY A 62 3.50 -9.50 3.79
C GLY A 62 4.09 -9.37 2.38
N GLY A 63 3.24 -9.52 1.36
CA GLY A 63 3.61 -9.50 -0.07
C GLY A 63 4.32 -8.23 -0.55
N ASP A 64 4.19 -7.90 -1.82
CA ASP A 64 4.95 -6.83 -2.43
C ASP A 64 4.65 -5.47 -1.80
N LYS A 65 5.65 -4.59 -1.81
CA LYS A 65 5.63 -3.31 -1.11
C LYS A 65 5.77 -2.15 -2.08
N LEU A 66 4.89 -1.17 -1.96
CA LEU A 66 5.09 0.17 -2.53
C LEU A 66 5.46 1.16 -1.43
N ILE A 67 6.58 1.85 -1.61
CA ILE A 67 7.05 2.96 -0.78
C ILE A 67 6.92 4.26 -1.56
N LEU A 68 6.09 5.16 -1.05
CA LEU A 68 5.96 6.53 -1.55
C LEU A 68 6.94 7.43 -0.84
N GLU A 69 7.87 8.04 -1.58
CA GLU A 69 8.88 8.92 -1.00
C GLU A 69 8.50 10.40 -1.16
N GLY A 70 8.93 11.20 -0.19
CA GLY A 70 8.76 12.65 -0.21
C GLY A 70 7.89 13.18 0.92
N SER A 71 7.56 14.46 0.83
CA SER A 71 6.81 15.21 1.85
C SER A 71 5.50 15.80 1.33
N VAL A 72 5.14 15.50 0.08
CA VAL A 72 3.87 15.91 -0.51
C VAL A 72 2.89 14.78 -0.30
N GLY A 73 1.75 15.10 0.32
CA GLY A 73 0.68 14.15 0.56
C GLY A 73 0.21 13.45 -0.72
N ALA A 74 0.08 12.14 -0.63
CA ALA A 74 -0.39 11.26 -1.67
C ALA A 74 -1.89 11.00 -1.56
N ARG A 75 -2.57 10.93 -2.71
CA ARG A 75 -3.91 10.35 -2.80
C ARG A 75 -3.80 8.93 -3.32
N ILE A 76 -4.18 7.97 -2.49
CA ILE A 76 -4.13 6.53 -2.77
C ILE A 76 -5.56 6.02 -2.90
N ASP A 77 -5.88 5.42 -4.05
CA ASP A 77 -7.18 4.77 -4.29
C ASP A 77 -6.97 3.28 -4.51
N MET A 78 -7.51 2.47 -3.60
CA MET A 78 -7.49 1.02 -3.72
C MET A 78 -8.71 0.56 -4.52
N ARG A 79 -8.48 -0.38 -5.44
CA ARG A 79 -9.52 -1.04 -6.26
C ARG A 79 -9.71 -2.49 -5.83
N SER A 80 -8.64 -3.13 -5.39
CA SER A 80 -8.64 -4.45 -4.74
C SER A 80 -7.70 -4.44 -3.54
N THR A 81 -7.60 -5.57 -2.86
CA THR A 81 -6.67 -5.81 -1.73
C THR A 81 -5.19 -5.75 -2.11
N ASP A 82 -4.87 -5.60 -3.40
CA ASP A 82 -3.50 -5.61 -3.96
C ASP A 82 -3.33 -4.66 -5.17
N SER A 83 -4.34 -3.86 -5.52
CA SER A 83 -4.28 -3.01 -6.72
C SER A 83 -4.95 -1.67 -6.51
N GLY A 84 -4.41 -0.66 -7.20
CA GLY A 84 -4.82 0.70 -6.96
C GLY A 84 -4.04 1.71 -7.76
N SER A 85 -4.09 2.93 -7.30
CA SER A 85 -3.28 4.00 -7.85
C SER A 85 -2.92 5.05 -6.83
N VAL A 86 -1.83 5.74 -7.11
CA VAL A 86 -1.32 6.86 -6.32
C VAL A 86 -1.27 8.09 -7.20
N GLN A 87 -1.68 9.23 -6.65
CA GLN A 87 -1.53 10.56 -7.25
C GLN A 87 -0.75 11.46 -6.30
N ILE A 88 0.37 12.03 -6.78
CA ILE A 88 1.12 13.08 -6.09
C ILE A 88 1.34 14.23 -7.08
N GLY A 89 0.82 15.42 -6.78
CA GLY A 89 0.85 16.54 -7.72
C GLY A 89 0.14 16.19 -9.04
N SER A 90 0.83 16.34 -10.17
CA SER A 90 0.32 15.96 -11.50
C SER A 90 0.68 14.54 -11.94
N GLU A 91 1.47 13.80 -11.16
CA GLU A 91 1.98 12.48 -11.52
C GLU A 91 1.17 11.35 -10.90
N ARG A 92 1.06 10.25 -11.63
CA ARG A 92 0.24 9.11 -11.30
C ARG A 92 1.01 7.80 -11.42
N LEU A 93 0.91 6.96 -10.40
CA LEU A 93 1.33 5.56 -10.44
C LEU A 93 0.09 4.66 -10.41
N ASP A 94 0.02 3.71 -11.33
CA ASP A 94 -0.93 2.59 -11.27
C ASP A 94 -0.19 1.32 -10.82
N PHE A 95 -0.80 0.54 -9.92
CA PHE A 95 -0.15 -0.67 -9.41
C PHE A 95 -1.10 -1.88 -9.29
N THR A 96 -0.52 -3.08 -9.35
CA THR A 96 -1.19 -4.38 -9.19
C THR A 96 -0.28 -5.38 -8.49
N GLY A 97 -0.85 -6.26 -7.66
CA GLY A 97 -0.10 -7.25 -6.89
C GLY A 97 0.79 -6.59 -5.85
N ILE A 98 0.30 -5.55 -5.16
CA ILE A 98 1.01 -4.87 -4.06
C ILE A 98 0.10 -4.84 -2.85
N GLU A 99 0.44 -5.63 -1.84
CA GLU A 99 -0.37 -5.83 -0.64
C GLU A 99 -0.03 -4.80 0.46
N ARG A 100 1.13 -4.14 0.36
CA ARG A 100 1.61 -3.19 1.37
C ARG A 100 1.91 -1.82 0.78
N ILE A 101 1.25 -0.80 1.32
CA ILE A 101 1.43 0.59 0.92
C ILE A 101 2.05 1.38 2.08
N TYR A 102 3.17 2.04 1.80
CA TYR A 102 3.80 3.02 2.67
C TYR A 102 3.62 4.40 2.04
N GLY A 103 2.90 5.27 2.73
CA GLY A 103 2.67 6.66 2.42
C GLY A 103 3.91 7.53 2.56
N THR A 104 3.70 8.83 2.37
CA THR A 104 4.74 9.84 2.38
C THR A 104 4.98 10.39 3.80
N SER A 105 5.66 11.52 3.92
CA SER A 105 5.71 12.30 5.18
C SER A 105 4.80 13.53 5.16
N GLY A 106 3.95 13.65 4.14
CA GLY A 106 2.92 14.66 4.04
C GLY A 106 1.53 14.10 4.34
N ASN A 107 0.53 14.97 4.40
CA ASN A 107 -0.86 14.58 4.68
C ASN A 107 -1.43 13.70 3.56
N ASP A 108 -1.44 12.40 3.76
CA ASP A 108 -1.91 11.41 2.81
C ASP A 108 -3.43 11.20 2.93
N VAL A 109 -4.02 10.71 1.83
CA VAL A 109 -5.42 10.30 1.79
C VAL A 109 -5.50 8.93 1.16
N VAL A 110 -6.03 7.96 1.90
CA VAL A 110 -6.22 6.56 1.46
C VAL A 110 -7.70 6.22 1.40
N TYR A 111 -8.16 5.81 0.22
CA TYR A 111 -9.52 5.34 -0.02
C TYR A 111 -9.54 3.85 -0.38
N ALA A 112 -10.03 3.01 0.54
CA ALA A 112 -10.16 1.57 0.32
C ALA A 112 -11.56 0.99 0.53
N THR A 113 -12.56 1.82 0.85
CA THR A 113 -13.94 1.35 1.15
C THR A 113 -14.56 0.46 0.07
N ASN A 114 -14.15 0.62 -1.20
CA ASN A 114 -14.66 -0.16 -2.34
C ASN A 114 -13.67 -1.22 -2.86
N ALA A 115 -12.59 -1.49 -2.13
CA ALA A 115 -11.62 -2.50 -2.53
C ALA A 115 -12.28 -3.88 -2.55
N THR A 116 -12.13 -4.62 -3.65
CA THR A 116 -12.55 -6.01 -3.75
C THR A 116 -11.45 -6.96 -3.29
N VAL A 117 -11.79 -8.12 -2.72
CA VAL A 117 -10.78 -9.14 -2.43
C VAL A 117 -10.26 -9.76 -3.71
N ASN A 118 -8.94 -9.74 -3.90
CA ASN A 118 -8.29 -10.62 -4.86
C ASN A 118 -7.87 -11.89 -4.13
N THR A 119 -8.42 -13.02 -4.54
CA THR A 119 -7.93 -14.32 -4.10
C THR A 119 -6.67 -14.63 -4.90
N SER A 120 -5.52 -14.02 -4.58
CA SER A 120 -4.26 -14.48 -5.15
C SER A 120 -3.98 -15.91 -4.66
N GLY A 121 -3.44 -16.73 -5.55
CA GLY A 121 -3.60 -18.19 -5.54
C GLY A 121 -3.03 -18.94 -4.33
N SER A 122 -3.51 -20.18 -4.16
CA SER A 122 -3.00 -21.22 -3.25
C SER A 122 -3.00 -20.89 -1.75
N GLY A 123 -4.20 -20.74 -1.16
CA GLY A 123 -4.40 -20.95 0.28
C GLY A 123 -4.28 -19.71 1.16
N ILE A 124 -4.21 -18.52 0.56
CA ILE A 124 -4.33 -17.25 1.27
C ILE A 124 -5.81 -17.07 1.63
N SER A 125 -6.11 -16.85 2.91
CA SER A 125 -7.46 -16.44 3.30
C SER A 125 -7.76 -15.07 2.71
N ALA A 126 -9.04 -14.73 2.51
CA ALA A 126 -9.41 -13.35 2.20
C ALA A 126 -8.68 -12.43 3.18
N HIS A 127 -7.89 -11.52 2.64
CA HIS A 127 -7.06 -10.64 3.42
C HIS A 127 -7.46 -9.19 3.19
N GLY A 128 -7.31 -8.35 4.21
CA GLY A 128 -7.40 -6.90 4.03
C GLY A 128 -6.09 -6.30 3.57
N LEU A 129 -5.98 -5.01 3.78
CA LEU A 129 -4.89 -4.14 3.35
C LEU A 129 -3.86 -3.95 4.45
N SER A 130 -2.63 -3.61 4.06
CA SER A 130 -1.61 -3.12 4.98
C SER A 130 -1.20 -1.71 4.58
N ILE A 131 -1.67 -0.73 5.35
CA ILE A 131 -1.55 0.70 5.06
C ILE A 131 -0.71 1.35 6.17
N PHE A 132 0.36 2.04 5.78
CA PHE A 132 1.23 2.79 6.69
C PHE A 132 1.43 4.20 6.15
N THR A 133 0.77 5.23 6.68
CA THR A 133 0.81 6.59 6.08
C THR A 133 1.97 7.46 6.58
N GLY A 134 2.64 7.09 7.67
CA GLY A 134 3.91 7.70 8.04
C GLY A 134 3.76 8.96 8.88
N ALA A 135 3.96 10.14 8.33
CA ALA A 135 3.80 11.39 9.08
C ALA A 135 2.88 12.33 8.32
N GLY A 136 2.12 13.15 9.02
CA GLY A 136 1.10 13.98 8.40
C GLY A 136 -0.19 13.93 9.20
N ASN A 137 -1.16 14.78 8.86
CA ASN A 137 -2.53 14.59 9.33
C ASN A 137 -3.25 13.79 8.25
N ASP A 138 -3.24 12.48 8.38
CA ASP A 138 -3.65 11.57 7.34
C ASP A 138 -5.15 11.26 7.41
N ARG A 139 -5.74 10.93 6.27
CA ARG A 139 -7.12 10.45 6.19
C ARG A 139 -7.17 9.08 5.57
N ILE A 140 -7.48 8.08 6.37
CA ILE A 140 -7.48 6.68 5.98
C ILE A 140 -8.89 6.11 6.08
N SER A 141 -9.33 5.45 5.01
CA SER A 141 -10.47 4.53 5.03
C SER A 141 -9.98 3.16 4.59
N GLY A 142 -10.16 2.19 5.48
CA GLY A 142 -9.96 0.77 5.26
C GLY A 142 -10.98 0.19 4.29
N SER A 143 -11.01 -1.13 4.21
CA SER A 143 -11.79 -1.94 3.31
C SER A 143 -12.95 -2.62 4.04
N GLN A 144 -13.53 -3.65 3.43
CA GLN A 144 -14.55 -4.50 4.07
C GLN A 144 -13.95 -5.78 4.66
N PHE A 145 -12.62 -5.84 4.75
CA PHE A 145 -11.84 -7.01 5.17
C PHE A 145 -10.88 -6.62 6.29
N ASP A 146 -10.35 -7.63 6.99
CA ASP A 146 -9.45 -7.46 8.12
C ASP A 146 -8.16 -6.71 7.71
N ASP A 147 -8.11 -5.41 8.00
CA ASP A 147 -7.02 -4.53 7.61
C ASP A 147 -5.99 -4.32 8.72
N VAL A 148 -4.81 -3.86 8.31
CA VAL A 148 -3.78 -3.30 9.17
C VAL A 148 -3.53 -1.87 8.77
N ILE A 149 -3.77 -0.97 9.72
CA ILE A 149 -3.63 0.46 9.50
C ILE A 149 -2.69 1.04 10.56
N ASP A 150 -1.58 1.60 10.09
CA ASP A 150 -0.71 2.47 10.89
C ASP A 150 -0.81 3.91 10.37
N GLY A 151 -1.41 4.79 11.16
CA GLY A 151 -1.57 6.22 10.83
C GLY A 151 -0.27 7.03 11.02
N GLY A 152 0.64 6.51 11.85
CA GLY A 152 1.90 7.18 12.13
C GLY A 152 1.76 8.49 12.92
N SER A 153 2.57 9.51 12.66
CA SER A 153 2.60 10.71 13.50
C SER A 153 1.80 11.88 12.91
N GLY A 154 0.93 12.49 13.70
CA GLY A 154 0.15 13.67 13.36
C GLY A 154 -1.28 13.52 13.89
N ASN A 155 -2.22 14.36 13.48
CA ASN A 155 -3.62 14.23 13.92
C ASN A 155 -4.41 13.52 12.82
N ASP A 156 -4.57 12.22 12.95
CA ASP A 156 -5.11 11.38 11.88
C ASP A 156 -6.61 11.18 12.00
N THR A 157 -7.26 10.90 10.86
CA THR A 157 -8.62 10.39 10.82
C THR A 157 -8.64 9.02 10.14
N ILE A 158 -8.98 7.99 10.90
CA ILE A 158 -8.91 6.59 10.47
C ILE A 158 -10.30 5.96 10.58
N SER A 159 -10.76 5.31 9.51
CA SER A 159 -11.91 4.40 9.52
C SER A 159 -11.43 3.00 9.13
N GLY A 160 -11.68 1.98 9.95
CA GLY A 160 -11.47 0.57 9.59
C GLY A 160 -12.52 0.04 8.60
N ASP A 161 -13.67 0.71 8.53
CA ASP A 161 -14.83 0.31 7.73
C ASP A 161 -15.44 -1.05 8.12
N GLY A 162 -14.96 -2.19 7.65
CA GLY A 162 -15.47 -3.49 8.09
C GLY A 162 -14.40 -4.57 8.11
N GLY A 163 -14.56 -5.59 8.94
CA GLY A 163 -13.51 -6.57 9.22
C GLY A 163 -12.97 -6.42 10.64
N ASN A 164 -12.18 -7.40 11.09
CA ASN A 164 -11.48 -7.34 12.38
C ASN A 164 -10.14 -6.63 12.18
N ASP A 165 -10.15 -5.31 12.27
CA ASP A 165 -8.97 -4.50 11.93
C ASP A 165 -7.95 -4.40 13.08
N PHE A 166 -6.68 -4.29 12.71
CA PHE A 166 -5.64 -3.76 13.58
C PHE A 166 -5.36 -2.30 13.21
N ILE A 167 -5.67 -1.37 14.12
CA ILE A 167 -5.44 0.06 13.91
C ILE A 167 -4.50 0.61 14.97
N HIS A 168 -3.42 1.26 14.53
CA HIS A 168 -2.48 1.96 15.38
C HIS A 168 -2.22 3.38 14.86
N SER A 169 -2.73 4.39 15.56
CA SER A 169 -2.57 5.79 15.15
C SER A 169 -1.30 6.46 15.69
N ASN A 170 -0.45 5.74 16.42
CA ASN A 170 0.77 6.28 17.02
C ASN A 170 0.58 7.60 17.81
N THR A 171 1.10 8.74 17.31
CA THR A 171 1.19 9.99 18.10
C THR A 171 0.39 11.13 17.51
N GLY A 172 -0.51 11.71 18.32
CA GLY A 172 -1.22 12.94 18.02
C GLY A 172 -2.64 12.91 18.59
N ASN A 173 -3.51 13.82 18.13
CA ASN A 173 -4.92 13.82 18.51
C ASN A 173 -5.75 13.16 17.41
N ASP A 174 -5.85 11.84 17.47
CA ASP A 174 -6.43 11.04 16.41
C ASP A 174 -7.93 10.81 16.59
N LEU A 175 -8.60 10.61 15.47
CA LEU A 175 -10.00 10.21 15.40
C LEU A 175 -10.10 8.86 14.70
N ILE A 176 -10.47 7.82 15.46
CA ILE A 176 -10.53 6.45 14.97
C ILE A 176 -11.98 5.95 15.02
N TYR A 177 -12.45 5.44 13.89
CA TYR A 177 -13.70 4.70 13.75
C TYR A 177 -13.36 3.25 13.43
N GLY A 178 -13.57 2.34 14.37
CA GLY A 178 -13.22 0.92 14.19
C GLY A 178 -14.08 0.17 13.17
N GLY A 179 -15.17 0.77 12.66
CA GLY A 179 -16.01 0.09 11.67
C GLY A 179 -16.84 -1.06 12.26
N ALA A 180 -17.25 -2.00 11.40
CA ALA A 180 -18.01 -3.19 11.75
C ALA A 180 -17.10 -4.43 11.82
N GLY A 181 -16.93 -4.98 13.02
CA GLY A 181 -16.04 -6.10 13.34
C GLY A 181 -15.75 -6.12 14.85
#